data_AF-A0A3C1B979-F1
#
_entry.id   AF-A0A3C1B979-F1
#
_cell.length_a   1.000
_cell.length_b   1.000
_cell.length_c   1.000
_cell.angle_alpha   90.00
_cell.angle_beta   90.00
_cell.angle_gamma   90.00
#
_symmetry.space_group_name_H-M   'P 1'
#
loop_
_entity.id
_entity.type
_entity.pdbx_description
1 polymer ?
#
loop_
_entity_poly.entity_id
_entity_poly.type
_entity_poly.pdbx_seq_one_letter_code
_entity_poly.pdbx_strand_id
1 'polypeptide(L)'
;SEARATRLAKLNVDLLYELNFNTSLSSLTPREFAQNVIADGLGLRHLVVGADFCFGKGRAGTVEDLQHFGAEMGFGVTVAPLIEAGEGQVSSTSIRSALAEGRPRDAATQLGHWHRIEGIVIGGEQRGRELGYPTANMSLEGLHLPKLGVYAVLVDVLDGPFQGSYRGATSLGVRPMFGENTPNLETFIFDFSGDLYGSNLSVALVDFLRPELKFDGLEALIEQMQRDCDQARKIVAAL
;
A
#
# COMPACT_ATOMS: atom_id res chain seq x y z
N SER A 1 0.60 -6.58 7.83
CA SER A 1 1.15 -6.60 6.45
C SER A 1 2.41 -5.75 6.43
N GLU A 2 3.45 -6.17 5.69
CA GLU A 2 4.76 -5.53 5.70
C GLU A 2 4.68 -4.03 5.37
N ALA A 3 3.96 -3.64 4.31
CA ALA A 3 3.78 -2.23 3.95
C ALA A 3 3.17 -1.38 5.08
N ARG A 4 2.27 -1.95 5.90
CA ARG A 4 1.69 -1.24 7.06
C ARG A 4 2.73 -1.05 8.16
N ALA A 5 3.51 -2.09 8.45
CA ALA A 5 4.58 -2.03 9.43
C ALA A 5 5.65 -1.00 9.03
N THR A 6 6.10 -1.02 7.76
CA THR A 6 7.04 -0.03 7.21
C THR A 6 6.52 1.40 7.37
N ARG A 7 5.21 1.63 7.17
CA ARG A 7 4.62 2.96 7.34
C ARG A 7 4.51 3.41 8.79
N LEU A 8 4.11 2.53 9.69
CA LEU A 8 4.06 2.85 11.12
C LEU A 8 5.46 3.13 11.68
N ALA A 9 6.48 2.41 11.23
CA ALA A 9 7.87 2.68 11.59
C ALA A 9 8.32 4.09 11.17
N LYS A 10 7.91 4.57 9.99
CA LYS A 10 8.19 5.94 9.54
C LYS A 10 7.49 7.02 10.36
N LEU A 11 6.44 6.67 11.09
CA LEU A 11 5.74 7.54 12.04
C LEU A 11 6.29 7.41 13.48
N ASN A 12 7.42 6.72 13.66
CA ASN A 12 8.05 6.44 14.95
C ASN A 12 7.15 5.64 15.91
N VAL A 13 6.39 4.67 15.39
CA VAL A 13 5.72 3.68 16.23
C VAL A 13 6.74 2.70 16.79
N ASP A 14 6.90 2.67 18.11
CA ASP A 14 7.87 1.80 18.80
C ASP A 14 7.47 0.32 18.79
N LEU A 15 6.16 0.05 18.98
CA LEU A 15 5.62 -1.30 19.12
C LEU A 15 4.32 -1.44 18.32
N LEU A 16 4.24 -2.48 17.50
CA LEU A 16 3.05 -2.86 16.74
C LEU A 16 2.52 -4.19 17.27
N TYR A 17 1.32 -4.17 17.87
CA TYR A 17 0.59 -5.37 18.26
C TYR A 17 -0.44 -5.74 17.19
N GLU A 18 -0.24 -6.88 16.51
CA GLU A 18 -1.24 -7.46 15.61
C GLU A 18 -2.13 -8.45 16.37
N LEU A 19 -3.28 -7.97 16.85
CA LEU A 19 -4.27 -8.82 17.51
C LEU A 19 -5.06 -9.64 16.48
N ASN A 20 -4.96 -10.96 16.56
CA ASN A 20 -5.75 -11.86 15.71
C ASN A 20 -7.23 -11.77 16.08
N PHE A 21 -8.05 -11.32 15.12
CA PHE A 21 -9.50 -11.29 15.29
C PHE A 21 -10.06 -12.71 15.20
N ASN A 22 -10.15 -13.39 16.35
CA ASN A 22 -10.64 -14.75 16.50
C ASN A 22 -11.95 -14.78 17.29
N THR A 23 -12.57 -15.96 17.40
CA THR A 23 -13.84 -16.14 18.12
C THR A 23 -13.79 -15.65 19.56
N SER A 24 -12.66 -15.83 20.25
CA SER A 24 -12.48 -15.37 21.62
C SER A 24 -12.53 -13.84 21.70
N LEU A 25 -11.83 -13.13 20.81
CA LEU A 25 -11.84 -11.66 20.75
C LEU A 25 -13.19 -11.12 20.28
N SER A 26 -13.77 -11.72 19.23
CA SER A 26 -15.01 -11.26 18.62
C SER A 26 -16.26 -11.48 19.50
N SER A 27 -16.16 -12.35 20.50
CA SER A 27 -17.26 -12.65 21.44
C SER A 27 -17.29 -11.76 22.67
N LEU A 28 -16.22 -11.01 22.95
CA LEU A 28 -16.14 -10.10 24.09
C LEU A 28 -17.20 -9.00 23.98
N THR A 29 -17.94 -8.77 25.05
CA THR A 29 -18.74 -7.55 25.21
C THR A 29 -17.82 -6.31 25.20
N PRO A 30 -18.36 -5.11 24.95
CA PRO A 30 -17.56 -3.89 25.04
C PRO A 30 -16.80 -3.76 26.36
N ARG A 31 -17.47 -4.04 27.49
CA ARG A 31 -16.84 -3.97 28.81
C ARG A 31 -15.72 -4.99 28.99
N GLU A 32 -15.94 -6.24 28.57
CA GLU A 32 -14.90 -7.27 28.64
C GLU A 32 -13.71 -6.96 27.73
N PHE A 33 -13.94 -6.35 26.56
CA PHE A 33 -12.84 -5.88 25.71
C PHE A 33 -12.04 -4.77 26.40
N ALA A 34 -12.70 -3.77 26.97
CA ALA A 34 -12.04 -2.68 27.69
C ALA A 34 -11.24 -3.20 28.91
N GLN A 35 -11.80 -4.11 29.69
CA GLN A 35 -11.11 -4.69 30.85
C GLN A 35 -9.97 -5.62 30.43
N ASN A 36 -10.29 -6.67 29.67
CA ASN A 36 -9.35 -7.78 29.44
C ASN A 36 -8.26 -7.44 28.42
N VAL A 37 -8.56 -6.59 27.43
CA VAL A 37 -7.62 -6.27 26.35
C VAL A 37 -6.89 -4.96 26.64
N ILE A 38 -7.62 -3.89 26.96
CA ILE A 38 -7.04 -2.55 27.10
C ILE A 38 -6.40 -2.37 28.48
N ALA A 39 -7.17 -2.56 29.56
CA ALA A 39 -6.72 -2.27 30.92
C ALA A 39 -5.76 -3.35 31.45
N ASP A 40 -6.20 -4.61 31.50
CA ASP A 40 -5.42 -5.69 32.12
C ASP A 40 -4.41 -6.32 31.16
N GLY A 41 -4.80 -6.50 29.90
CA GLY A 41 -3.99 -7.17 28.89
C GLY A 41 -2.80 -6.34 28.43
N LEU A 42 -3.08 -5.15 27.89
CA LEU A 42 -2.05 -4.23 27.37
C LEU A 42 -1.56 -3.23 28.41
N GLY A 43 -2.30 -2.97 29.49
CA GLY A 43 -1.92 -1.99 30.49
C GLY A 43 -1.93 -0.55 29.95
N LEU A 44 -2.82 -0.24 28.99
CA LEU A 44 -2.81 1.07 28.34
C LEU A 44 -3.24 2.16 29.31
N ARG A 45 -2.45 3.24 29.38
CA ARG A 45 -2.80 4.44 30.16
C ARG A 45 -3.63 5.45 29.38
N HIS A 46 -3.54 5.41 28.05
CA HIS A 46 -4.24 6.31 27.16
C HIS A 46 -4.40 5.67 25.80
N LEU A 47 -5.51 5.97 25.12
CA LEU A 47 -5.78 5.50 23.78
C LEU A 47 -6.34 6.60 22.90
N VAL A 48 -6.01 6.52 21.61
CA VAL A 48 -6.48 7.43 20.58
C VAL A 48 -7.24 6.62 19.54
N VAL A 49 -8.51 6.96 19.29
CA VAL A 49 -9.38 6.26 18.34
C VAL A 49 -10.07 7.26 17.42
N GLY A 50 -10.45 6.82 16.21
CA GLY A 50 -11.30 7.63 15.32
C GLY A 50 -12.72 7.77 15.87
N ALA A 51 -13.40 8.86 15.50
CA ALA A 51 -14.78 9.12 15.93
C ALA A 51 -15.79 8.04 15.49
N ASP A 52 -15.48 7.26 14.45
CA ASP A 52 -16.28 6.15 13.93
C ASP A 52 -15.87 4.77 14.48
N PHE A 53 -15.00 4.74 15.48
CA PHE A 53 -14.52 3.50 16.08
C PHE A 53 -15.65 2.74 16.79
N CYS A 54 -15.78 1.45 16.47
CA CYS A 54 -16.67 0.54 17.17
C CYS A 54 -15.90 -0.71 17.61
N PHE A 55 -16.28 -1.29 18.74
CA PHE A 55 -15.63 -2.46 19.31
C PHE A 55 -16.61 -3.39 20.03
N GLY A 56 -16.10 -4.52 20.52
CA GLY A 56 -16.91 -5.56 21.15
C GLY A 56 -17.80 -6.32 20.16
N LYS A 57 -18.48 -7.34 20.70
CA LYS A 57 -19.33 -8.26 19.96
C LYS A 57 -20.40 -7.49 19.18
N GLY A 58 -20.46 -7.73 17.87
CA GLY A 58 -21.44 -7.10 17.01
C GLY A 58 -21.26 -5.58 16.83
N ARG A 59 -20.06 -5.04 17.10
CA ARG A 59 -19.77 -3.59 17.06
C ARG A 59 -20.65 -2.79 18.04
N ALA A 60 -21.04 -3.40 19.15
CA ALA A 60 -21.96 -2.80 20.11
C ALA A 60 -21.35 -1.66 20.94
N GLY A 61 -20.02 -1.60 21.07
CA GLY A 61 -19.33 -0.57 21.84
C GLY A 61 -19.01 0.66 21.00
N THR A 62 -19.24 1.84 21.56
CA THR A 62 -18.97 3.15 20.92
C THR A 62 -17.84 3.92 21.62
N VAL A 63 -17.42 5.04 21.03
CA VAL A 63 -16.40 5.90 21.63
C VAL A 63 -16.84 6.44 23.00
N GLU A 64 -18.13 6.72 23.19
CA GLU A 64 -18.70 7.15 24.47
C GLU A 64 -18.59 6.06 25.53
N ASP A 65 -18.87 4.80 25.18
CA ASP A 65 -18.66 3.66 26.10
C ASP A 65 -17.19 3.57 26.51
N LEU A 66 -16.28 3.77 25.56
CA LEU A 66 -14.84 3.68 25.80
C LEU A 66 -14.34 4.79 26.75
N GLN A 67 -14.87 6.01 26.61
CA GLN A 67 -14.60 7.10 27.54
C GLN A 67 -15.13 6.81 28.93
N HIS A 68 -16.34 6.24 29.03
CA HIS A 68 -16.94 5.83 30.30
C HIS A 68 -16.09 4.74 30.99
N PHE A 69 -15.73 3.68 30.27
CA PHE A 69 -14.87 2.63 30.79
C PHE A 69 -13.48 3.16 31.16
N GLY A 70 -12.91 4.09 30.39
CA GLY A 70 -11.63 4.70 30.72
C GLY A 70 -11.64 5.46 32.03
N ALA A 71 -12.70 6.23 32.29
CA ALA A 71 -12.88 6.92 33.56
C ALA A 71 -12.98 5.96 34.76
N GLU A 72 -13.59 4.79 34.56
CA GLU A 72 -13.72 3.76 35.60
C GLU A 72 -12.43 2.95 35.81
N MET A 73 -11.78 2.55 34.71
CA MET A 73 -10.66 1.60 34.68
C MET A 73 -9.28 2.28 34.74
N GLY A 74 -9.23 3.62 34.70
CA GLY A 74 -8.00 4.39 34.88
C GLY A 74 -7.18 4.62 33.61
N PHE A 75 -7.83 4.70 32.44
CA PHE A 75 -7.19 5.07 31.17
C PHE A 75 -7.86 6.27 30.49
N GLY A 76 -7.06 7.10 29.82
CA GLY A 76 -7.57 8.23 29.04
C GLY A 76 -7.99 7.84 27.63
N VAL A 77 -8.90 8.62 27.04
CA VAL A 77 -9.37 8.44 25.65
C VAL A 77 -9.33 9.77 24.92
N THR A 78 -8.65 9.80 23.76
CA THR A 78 -8.74 10.91 22.80
C THR A 78 -9.48 10.45 21.56
N VAL A 79 -10.46 11.24 21.15
CA VAL A 79 -11.22 10.99 19.91
C VAL A 79 -10.62 11.85 18.81
N ALA A 80 -10.02 11.20 17.81
CA ALA A 80 -9.57 11.87 16.60
C ALA A 80 -10.79 12.17 15.71
N PRO A 81 -10.99 13.45 15.32
CA PRO A 81 -12.07 13.79 14.41
C PRO A 81 -11.85 13.13 13.04
N LEU A 82 -12.94 12.92 12.31
CA LEU A 82 -12.87 12.49 10.92
C LEU A 82 -12.20 13.59 10.10
N ILE A 83 -11.23 13.22 9.27
CA ILE A 83 -10.50 14.15 8.41
C ILE A 83 -11.17 14.16 7.02
N GLU A 84 -11.35 15.36 6.49
CA GLU A 84 -11.72 15.60 5.10
C GLU A 84 -10.47 16.05 4.33
N ALA A 85 -10.27 15.52 3.12
CA ALA A 85 -9.19 15.96 2.24
C ALA A 85 -9.70 16.02 0.79
N GLY A 86 -9.56 17.18 0.15
CA GLY A 86 -10.07 17.41 -1.20
C GLY A 86 -11.61 17.40 -1.24
N GLU A 87 -12.20 16.53 -2.07
CA GLU A 87 -13.64 16.50 -2.37
C GLU A 87 -14.49 15.64 -1.41
N GLY A 88 -13.94 15.16 -0.29
CA GLY A 88 -14.74 14.41 0.69
C GLY A 88 -13.98 13.82 1.88
N GLN A 89 -14.71 12.99 2.64
CA GLN A 89 -14.17 12.27 3.81
C GLN A 89 -13.09 11.27 3.39
N VAL A 90 -11.93 11.33 4.05
CA VAL A 90 -10.85 10.37 3.86
C VAL A 90 -11.27 9.02 4.43
N SER A 91 -11.35 7.99 3.59
CA SER A 91 -11.70 6.63 4.02
C SER A 91 -10.91 5.57 3.25
N SER A 92 -10.81 4.37 3.81
CA SER A 92 -10.23 3.22 3.08
C SER A 92 -11.00 2.90 1.80
N THR A 93 -12.32 3.12 1.79
CA THR A 93 -13.18 2.86 0.63
C THR A 93 -12.89 3.84 -0.50
N SER A 94 -12.84 5.14 -0.20
CA SER A 94 -12.54 6.18 -1.21
C SER A 94 -11.12 6.05 -1.78
N ILE A 95 -10.13 5.71 -0.95
CA ILE A 95 -8.76 5.43 -1.40
C ILE A 95 -8.73 4.22 -2.35
N ARG A 96 -9.41 3.12 -2.01
CA ARG A 96 -9.48 1.93 -2.88
C ARG A 96 -10.18 2.22 -4.21
N SER A 97 -11.27 2.99 -4.21
CA SER A 97 -11.96 3.41 -5.44
C SER A 97 -11.04 4.27 -6.32
N ALA A 98 -10.36 5.27 -5.75
CA ALA A 98 -9.40 6.08 -6.50
C ALA A 98 -8.31 5.23 -7.17
N LEU A 99 -7.72 4.27 -6.44
CA LEU A 99 -6.70 3.36 -6.99
C LEU A 99 -7.26 2.42 -8.07
N ALA A 100 -8.45 1.85 -7.86
CA ALA A 100 -9.13 0.97 -8.82
C ALA A 100 -9.51 1.71 -10.12
N GLU A 101 -9.74 3.02 -10.03
CA GLU A 101 -10.10 3.87 -11.16
C GLU A 101 -8.87 4.48 -11.87
N GLY A 102 -7.67 4.25 -11.35
CA GLY A 102 -6.41 4.73 -11.91
C GLY A 102 -6.10 6.18 -11.54
N ARG A 103 -6.50 6.62 -10.35
CA ARG A 103 -6.26 7.96 -9.80
C ARG A 103 -5.32 7.93 -8.58
N PRO A 104 -4.03 7.59 -8.76
CA PRO A 104 -3.08 7.49 -7.66
C PRO A 104 -2.80 8.84 -6.97
N ARG A 105 -2.92 9.98 -7.67
CA ARG A 105 -2.78 11.32 -7.08
C ARG A 105 -3.88 11.62 -6.07
N ASP A 106 -5.13 11.32 -6.40
CA ASP A 106 -6.26 11.48 -5.48
C ASP A 106 -6.09 10.62 -4.23
N ALA A 107 -5.62 9.38 -4.42
CA ALA A 107 -5.29 8.50 -3.31
C ALA A 107 -4.16 9.07 -2.45
N ALA A 108 -3.13 9.67 -3.06
CA ALA A 108 -2.02 10.29 -2.34
C ALA A 108 -2.45 11.53 -1.53
N THR A 109 -3.34 12.36 -2.08
CA THR A 109 -3.94 13.50 -1.35
C THR A 109 -4.66 13.05 -0.08
N GLN A 110 -5.40 11.93 -0.16
CA GLN A 110 -6.11 11.37 0.99
C GLN A 110 -5.17 10.67 1.99
N LEU A 111 -4.14 9.97 1.50
CA LEU A 111 -3.17 9.26 2.33
C LEU A 111 -2.14 10.19 2.98
N GLY A 112 -1.92 11.38 2.43
CA GLY A 112 -0.78 12.25 2.75
C GLY A 112 0.56 11.73 2.21
N HIS A 113 0.54 10.63 1.45
CA HIS A 113 1.71 10.04 0.81
C HIS A 113 1.30 9.16 -0.37
N TRP A 114 2.23 8.85 -1.29
CA TRP A 114 1.97 7.93 -2.39
C TRP A 114 1.58 6.53 -1.90
N HIS A 115 0.58 5.91 -2.54
CA HIS A 115 0.28 4.50 -2.33
C HIS A 115 1.45 3.65 -2.84
N ARG A 116 1.84 2.63 -2.05
CA ARG A 116 3.01 1.81 -2.35
C ARG A 116 2.71 0.33 -2.31
N ILE A 117 3.39 -0.38 -3.19
CA ILE A 117 3.46 -1.83 -3.24
C ILE A 117 4.85 -2.22 -2.79
N GLU A 118 4.96 -3.06 -1.75
CA GLU A 118 6.24 -3.50 -1.19
C GLU A 118 6.37 -5.02 -1.34
N GLY A 119 7.59 -5.50 -1.54
CA GLY A 119 7.87 -6.93 -1.68
C GLY A 119 9.24 -7.21 -2.29
N ILE A 120 9.56 -8.50 -2.36
CA ILE A 120 10.85 -9.00 -2.85
C ILE A 120 10.85 -9.03 -4.38
N VAL A 121 11.98 -8.67 -4.99
CA VAL A 121 12.19 -8.88 -6.43
C VAL A 121 12.34 -10.37 -6.73
N ILE A 122 11.43 -10.88 -7.54
CA ILE A 122 11.38 -12.29 -7.97
C ILE A 122 11.87 -12.47 -9.41
N GLY A 123 12.23 -13.71 -9.76
CA GLY A 123 12.54 -14.12 -11.13
C GLY A 123 11.37 -13.88 -12.09
N GLY A 124 11.65 -13.31 -13.26
CA GLY A 124 10.70 -13.16 -14.37
C GLY A 124 11.23 -13.80 -15.65
N GLU A 125 10.50 -13.68 -16.77
CA GLU A 125 10.93 -14.25 -18.07
C GLU A 125 12.15 -13.55 -18.70
N GLN A 126 12.67 -12.49 -18.06
CA GLN A 126 13.82 -11.68 -18.50
C GLN A 126 13.71 -11.07 -19.92
N ARG A 127 12.56 -11.17 -20.58
CA ARG A 127 12.31 -10.64 -21.93
C ARG A 127 12.60 -9.14 -22.05
N GLY A 128 12.28 -8.35 -21.03
CA GLY A 128 12.59 -6.93 -21.02
C GLY A 128 14.10 -6.64 -21.17
N ARG A 129 14.97 -7.51 -20.64
CA ARG A 129 16.42 -7.37 -20.75
C ARG A 129 16.92 -7.45 -22.19
N GLU A 130 16.33 -8.34 -22.99
CA GLU A 130 16.64 -8.48 -24.42
C GLU A 130 16.23 -7.24 -25.22
N LEU A 131 15.24 -6.49 -24.73
CA LEU A 131 14.70 -5.27 -25.34
C LEU A 131 15.36 -3.98 -24.82
N GLY A 132 16.33 -4.08 -23.92
CA GLY A 132 16.98 -2.93 -23.28
C GLY A 132 16.22 -2.34 -22.07
N TYR A 133 15.18 -3.02 -21.59
CA TYR A 133 14.33 -2.62 -20.46
C TYR A 133 14.32 -3.70 -19.36
N PRO A 134 15.44 -3.94 -18.64
CA PRO A 134 15.45 -4.88 -17.52
C PRO A 134 14.44 -4.47 -16.43
N THR A 135 13.50 -5.34 -16.11
CA THR A 135 12.46 -5.07 -15.10
C THR A 135 12.68 -5.85 -13.80
N ALA A 136 12.50 -5.18 -12.68
CA ALA A 136 12.28 -5.83 -11.39
C ALA A 136 10.84 -6.33 -11.33
N ASN A 137 10.65 -7.62 -11.03
CA ASN A 137 9.33 -8.24 -10.97
C ASN A 137 8.94 -8.45 -9.50
N MET A 138 7.70 -8.14 -9.14
CA MET A 138 7.16 -8.34 -7.79
C MET A 138 5.76 -8.96 -7.83
N SER A 139 5.51 -9.93 -6.95
CA SER A 139 4.18 -10.53 -6.80
C SER A 139 3.18 -9.53 -6.23
N LEU A 140 1.94 -9.59 -6.73
CA LEU A 140 0.80 -8.83 -6.23
C LEU A 140 -0.21 -9.72 -5.50
N GLU A 141 0.15 -10.96 -5.19
CA GLU A 141 -0.71 -11.93 -4.53
C GLU A 141 -1.21 -11.41 -3.17
N GLY A 142 -2.51 -11.57 -2.91
CA GLY A 142 -3.14 -11.13 -1.67
C GLY A 142 -3.34 -9.62 -1.54
N LEU A 143 -3.00 -8.81 -2.55
CA LEU A 143 -3.19 -7.37 -2.54
C LEU A 143 -4.52 -6.95 -3.18
N HIS A 144 -5.05 -5.82 -2.73
CA HIS A 144 -6.12 -5.13 -3.45
C HIS A 144 -5.50 -4.41 -4.63
N LEU A 145 -5.79 -4.87 -5.84
CA LEU A 145 -5.14 -4.36 -7.04
C LEU A 145 -5.64 -2.94 -7.38
N PRO A 146 -4.73 -1.97 -7.60
CA PRO A 146 -5.02 -0.78 -8.38
C PRO A 146 -5.42 -1.16 -9.81
N LYS A 147 -5.85 -0.16 -10.59
CA LYS A 147 -6.19 -0.36 -12.01
C LYS A 147 -5.03 -1.02 -12.76
N LEU A 148 -5.30 -2.03 -13.57
CA LEU A 148 -4.28 -2.62 -14.45
C LEU A 148 -3.84 -1.60 -15.50
N GLY A 149 -2.53 -1.53 -15.76
CA GLY A 149 -1.94 -0.62 -16.74
C GLY A 149 -0.53 -0.17 -16.38
N VAL A 150 -0.09 0.90 -17.02
CA VAL A 150 1.26 1.46 -16.88
C VAL A 150 1.22 2.73 -16.03
N TYR A 151 2.18 2.86 -15.12
CA TYR A 151 2.29 3.98 -14.20
C TYR A 151 3.67 4.61 -14.22
N ALA A 152 3.72 5.92 -13.94
CA ALA A 152 4.93 6.58 -13.46
C ALA A 152 5.12 6.26 -11.97
N VAL A 153 6.35 5.95 -11.55
CA VAL A 153 6.61 5.48 -10.18
C VAL A 153 7.89 6.07 -9.56
N LEU A 154 7.88 6.13 -8.22
CA LEU A 154 9.10 6.27 -7.40
C LEU A 154 9.42 4.90 -6.81
N VAL A 155 10.70 4.54 -6.75
CA VAL A 155 11.16 3.21 -6.30
C VAL A 155 12.15 3.40 -5.16
N ASP A 156 11.90 2.76 -4.03
CA ASP A 156 12.89 2.66 -2.96
C ASP A 156 13.40 1.22 -2.89
N VAL A 157 14.72 1.05 -3.01
CA VAL A 157 15.42 -0.20 -2.68
C VAL A 157 15.70 -0.14 -1.19
N LEU A 158 15.09 -1.05 -0.42
CA LEU A 158 15.06 -0.98 1.04
C LEU A 158 16.31 -1.59 1.68
N ASP A 159 16.99 -2.51 1.00
CA ASP A 159 18.15 -3.25 1.50
C ASP A 159 19.19 -3.55 0.41
N GLY A 160 20.29 -4.18 0.80
CA GLY A 160 21.35 -4.60 -0.11
C GLY A 160 22.26 -3.47 -0.62
N PRO A 161 23.17 -3.78 -1.56
CA PRO A 161 24.21 -2.86 -2.02
C PRO A 161 23.68 -1.68 -2.84
N PHE A 162 22.44 -1.80 -3.35
CA PHE A 162 21.79 -0.78 -4.19
C PHE A 162 20.73 0.01 -3.43
N GLN A 163 20.72 -0.05 -2.08
CA GLN A 163 19.80 0.70 -1.23
C GLN A 163 19.77 2.19 -1.62
N GLY A 164 18.58 2.74 -1.82
CA GLY A 164 18.41 4.12 -2.26
C GLY A 164 17.06 4.38 -2.92
N SER A 165 16.87 5.63 -3.34
CA SER A 165 15.64 6.09 -4.01
C SER A 165 15.90 6.35 -5.49
N TYR A 166 15.00 5.83 -6.32
CA TYR A 166 15.07 5.83 -7.77
C TYR A 166 13.71 6.23 -8.37
N ARG A 167 13.69 6.38 -9.69
CA ARG A 167 12.52 6.71 -10.50
C ARG A 167 12.30 5.62 -11.54
N GLY A 168 11.08 5.44 -11.99
CA GLY A 168 10.80 4.41 -12.99
C GLY A 168 9.43 4.51 -13.64
N ALA A 169 9.17 3.54 -14.48
CA ALA A 169 7.84 3.19 -14.97
C ALA A 169 7.53 1.76 -14.56
N THR A 170 6.29 1.48 -14.19
CA THR A 170 5.87 0.11 -13.88
C THR A 170 4.66 -0.30 -14.71
N SER A 171 4.67 -1.55 -15.17
CA SER A 171 3.47 -2.21 -15.66
C SER A 171 2.86 -3.03 -14.53
N LEU A 172 1.58 -2.84 -14.28
CA LEU A 172 0.76 -3.63 -13.38
C LEU A 172 -0.23 -4.39 -14.24
N GLY A 173 -0.02 -5.69 -14.43
CA GLY A 173 -0.75 -6.48 -15.40
C GLY A 173 -0.95 -7.92 -14.96
N VAL A 174 -1.79 -8.64 -15.69
CA VAL A 174 -2.02 -10.07 -15.46
C VAL A 174 -1.32 -10.85 -16.55
N ARG A 175 -0.37 -11.70 -16.16
CA ARG A 175 0.26 -12.62 -17.11
C ARG A 175 -0.62 -13.86 -17.27
N PRO A 176 -0.96 -14.26 -18.51
CA PRO A 176 -1.44 -15.61 -18.75
C PRO A 176 -0.26 -16.58 -18.58
N MET A 177 -0.09 -17.12 -17.38
CA MET A 177 0.79 -18.26 -17.12
C MET A 177 -0.03 -19.54 -17.30
N PHE A 178 0.60 -20.64 -17.72
CA PHE A 178 -0.06 -21.94 -17.95
C PHE A 178 -1.01 -22.32 -16.80
N GLY A 179 -2.31 -22.07 -16.97
CA GLY A 179 -3.38 -22.45 -16.04
C GLY A 179 -3.83 -21.39 -15.04
N GLU A 180 -3.01 -20.39 -14.68
CA GLU A 180 -3.39 -19.36 -13.68
C GLU A 180 -2.96 -17.94 -14.09
N ASN A 181 -3.92 -17.03 -14.07
CA ASN A 181 -3.74 -15.61 -14.34
C ASN A 181 -3.27 -14.89 -13.05
N THR A 182 -1.96 -14.76 -12.85
CA THR A 182 -1.40 -14.10 -11.68
C THR A 182 -1.02 -12.64 -11.98
N PRO A 183 -1.50 -11.66 -11.20
CA PRO A 183 -1.08 -10.27 -11.35
C PRO A 183 0.38 -10.09 -10.93
N ASN A 184 1.13 -9.33 -11.72
CA ASN A 184 2.54 -9.04 -11.50
C ASN A 184 2.82 -7.54 -11.66
N LEU A 185 3.80 -7.05 -10.92
CA LEU A 185 4.33 -5.70 -11.05
C LEU A 185 5.71 -5.75 -11.71
N GLU A 186 5.84 -5.12 -12.87
CA GLU A 186 7.08 -5.08 -13.64
C GLU A 186 7.62 -3.65 -13.70
N THR A 187 8.65 -3.38 -12.91
CA THR A 187 9.19 -2.03 -12.78
C THR A 187 10.51 -1.89 -13.54
N PHE A 188 10.53 -0.97 -14.51
CA PHE A 188 11.75 -0.51 -15.15
C PHE A 188 12.29 0.71 -14.39
N ILE A 189 13.47 0.55 -13.79
CA ILE A 189 14.14 1.61 -13.01
C ILE A 189 15.02 2.42 -13.94
N PHE A 190 14.83 3.73 -13.94
CA PHE A 190 15.58 4.65 -14.78
C PHE A 190 17.01 4.78 -14.33
N ASP A 191 17.93 4.82 -15.31
CA ASP A 191 19.34 5.15 -15.13
C ASP A 191 20.04 4.22 -14.10
N PHE A 192 19.53 3.00 -13.96
CA PHE A 192 20.01 1.98 -13.03
C PHE A 192 20.66 0.81 -13.78
N SER A 193 21.78 0.34 -13.24
CA SER A 193 22.43 -0.89 -13.67
C SER A 193 22.86 -1.67 -12.44
N GLY A 194 22.36 -2.90 -12.31
CA GLY A 194 22.60 -3.75 -11.16
C GLY A 194 21.63 -4.92 -11.13
N ASP A 195 21.87 -5.85 -10.23
CA ASP A 195 20.98 -6.97 -9.94
C ASP A 195 20.23 -6.71 -8.64
N LEU A 196 18.90 -6.68 -8.70
CA LEU A 196 18.02 -6.48 -7.55
C LEU A 196 17.32 -7.76 -7.10
N TYR A 197 17.60 -8.92 -7.72
CA TYR A 197 16.97 -10.18 -7.31
C TYR A 197 17.16 -10.44 -5.81
N GLY A 198 16.06 -10.78 -5.14
CA GLY A 198 16.05 -11.02 -3.69
C GLY A 198 16.07 -9.76 -2.82
N SER A 199 16.23 -8.56 -3.40
CA SER A 199 16.16 -7.30 -2.64
C SER A 199 14.70 -6.91 -2.37
N ASN A 200 14.47 -6.21 -1.26
CA ASN A 200 13.15 -5.66 -0.94
C ASN A 200 12.96 -4.30 -1.62
N LEU A 201 11.91 -4.18 -2.43
CA LEU A 201 11.52 -2.92 -3.05
C LEU A 201 10.23 -2.38 -2.47
N SER A 202 10.10 -1.06 -2.53
CA SER A 202 8.86 -0.32 -2.31
C SER A 202 8.60 0.54 -3.54
N VAL A 203 7.51 0.31 -4.26
CA VAL A 203 7.15 1.01 -5.50
C VAL A 203 5.95 1.90 -5.24
N ALA A 204 6.14 3.22 -5.30
CA ALA A 204 5.09 4.22 -5.17
C ALA A 204 4.43 4.54 -6.52
N LEU A 205 3.11 4.40 -6.60
CA LEU A 205 2.33 4.79 -7.77
C LEU A 205 2.10 6.30 -7.76
N VAL A 206 2.67 7.00 -8.75
CA VAL A 206 2.56 8.46 -8.88
C VAL A 206 1.41 8.84 -9.80
N ASP A 207 1.39 8.25 -11.01
CA ASP A 207 0.44 8.64 -12.04
C ASP A 207 0.11 7.46 -12.96
N PHE A 208 -1.15 7.37 -13.36
CA PHE A 208 -1.61 6.35 -14.31
C PHE A 208 -1.43 6.87 -15.74
N LEU A 209 -0.66 6.17 -16.57
CA LEU A 209 -0.34 6.62 -17.91
C LEU A 209 -1.34 6.09 -18.93
N ARG A 210 -1.62 4.77 -18.88
CA ARG A 210 -2.52 4.10 -19.81
C ARG A 210 -2.91 2.69 -19.34
N PRO A 211 -4.04 2.14 -19.84
CA PRO A 211 -4.34 0.72 -19.67
C PRO A 211 -3.36 -0.18 -20.44
N GLU A 212 -3.43 -1.48 -20.18
CA GLU A 212 -2.74 -2.51 -20.97
C GLU A 212 -3.19 -2.46 -22.44
N LEU A 213 -2.23 -2.63 -23.35
CA LEU A 213 -2.46 -2.58 -24.80
C LEU A 213 -1.96 -3.88 -25.44
N LYS A 214 -2.59 -4.28 -26.54
CA LYS A 214 -2.07 -5.31 -27.43
C LYS A 214 -1.27 -4.63 -28.54
N PHE A 215 -0.16 -5.24 -28.94
CA PHE A 215 0.72 -4.70 -29.97
C PHE A 215 0.86 -5.69 -31.12
N ASP A 216 0.80 -5.17 -32.34
CA ASP A 216 1.00 -5.93 -33.58
C ASP A 216 2.49 -6.01 -33.90
N GLY A 217 3.24 -6.75 -33.08
CA GLY A 217 4.67 -6.98 -33.25
C GLY A 217 5.56 -6.22 -32.27
N LEU A 218 6.85 -6.53 -32.33
CA LEU A 218 7.83 -6.11 -31.33
C LEU A 218 8.19 -4.62 -31.43
N GLU A 219 8.28 -4.08 -32.64
CA GLU A 219 8.62 -2.67 -32.88
C GLU A 219 7.59 -1.72 -32.25
N ALA A 220 6.29 -1.99 -32.50
CA ALA A 220 5.19 -1.22 -31.91
C ALA A 220 5.19 -1.25 -30.37
N LEU A 221 5.56 -2.39 -29.77
CA LEU A 221 5.72 -2.52 -28.32
C LEU A 221 6.86 -1.62 -27.82
N ILE A 222 8.04 -1.69 -28.43
CA ILE A 222 9.22 -0.90 -28.03
C ILE A 222 8.93 0.59 -28.14
N GLU A 223 8.33 1.04 -29.24
CA GLU A 223 7.96 2.45 -29.44
C GLU A 223 6.98 2.96 -28.38
N GLN A 224 6.02 2.13 -27.96
CA GLN A 224 5.10 2.51 -26.90
C GLN A 224 5.79 2.52 -25.54
N MET A 225 6.65 1.54 -25.24
CA MET A 225 7.44 1.51 -24.01
C MET A 225 8.33 2.75 -23.86
N GLN A 226 8.94 3.20 -24.96
CA GLN A 226 9.75 4.42 -24.95
C GLN A 226 8.89 5.66 -24.65
N ARG A 227 7.72 5.78 -25.29
CA ARG A 227 6.76 6.87 -25.01
C ARG A 227 6.30 6.87 -23.55
N ASP A 228 6.01 5.70 -22.99
CA ASP A 228 5.60 5.56 -21.59
C ASP A 228 6.74 5.99 -20.64
N CYS A 229 7.99 5.59 -20.92
CA CYS A 229 9.16 5.97 -20.13
C CYS A 229 9.43 7.48 -20.21
N ASP A 230 9.33 8.09 -21.40
CA ASP A 230 9.53 9.52 -21.59
C ASP A 230 8.46 10.34 -20.84
N GLN A 231 7.20 9.89 -20.87
CA GLN A 231 6.12 10.50 -20.10
C GLN A 231 6.35 10.34 -18.59
N ALA A 232 6.69 9.13 -18.14
CA ALA A 232 6.98 8.86 -16.73
C ALA A 232 8.12 9.72 -16.21
N ARG A 233 9.23 9.85 -16.96
CA ARG A 233 10.37 10.73 -16.61
C ARG A 233 9.93 12.17 -16.40
N LYS A 234 9.10 12.73 -17.29
CA LYS A 234 8.57 14.10 -17.15
C LYS A 234 7.74 14.25 -15.87
N ILE A 235 6.88 13.28 -15.58
CA ILE A 235 5.99 13.30 -14.41
C ILE A 235 6.80 13.26 -13.11
N VAL A 236 7.73 12.30 -12.97
CA VAL A 236 8.48 12.11 -11.72
C VAL A 236 9.58 13.14 -11.51
N ALA A 237 10.02 13.83 -12.57
CA ALA A 237 10.94 14.96 -12.47
C ALA A 237 10.27 16.23 -11.95
N ALA A 238 8.94 16.34 -12.04
CA ALA A 238 8.16 17.50 -11.60
C ALA A 238 7.62 17.37 -10.16
N LEU A 239 7.95 16.28 -9.45
CA LEU A 239 7.65 16.06 -8.04
C LEU A 239 8.72 16.70 -7.15
#